data_AF-A0A2H9Q9L2-F1
#
_entry.id   AF-A0A2H9Q9L2-F1
#
_cell.length_a   1.000
_cell.length_b   1.000
_cell.length_c   1.000
_cell.angle_alpha   90.00
_cell.angle_beta   90.00
_cell.angle_gamma   90.00
#
_symmetry.space_group_name_H-M   'P 1'
#
loop_
_entity.id
_entity.type
_entity.pdbx_description
1 polymer ?
#
loop_
_entity_poly.entity_id
_entity_poly.type
_entity_poly.pdbx_seq_one_letter_code
_entity_poly.pdbx_strand_id
1 'polypeptide(L)'
;MPALIAFEGTDGSGKQTQCDLLVKRLEKEGHAVKDFAFPDYDSPYGQLVKKYLSGGFPGITPHQAALLYALDRFQKKDELLEAKRMSVVVCDRYIHSNAAYQSAKLPTPEKRREFANWLLFVESVLPQPDCVIFLNLDPVVCAKLLEERGEKDDHEKELAYQQAVRKTYLELADDSWIIVDCAAGGELRSKKEIHEEIHSALKKRKII
;
A
#
# COMPACT_ATOMS: atom_id res chain seq x y z
N MET A 1 2.08 5.46 22.12
CA MET A 1 3.27 4.67 21.77
C MET A 1 3.64 5.04 20.34
N PRO A 2 4.93 5.20 20.02
CA PRO A 2 5.33 5.40 18.64
C PRO A 2 5.22 4.09 17.85
N ALA A 3 4.71 4.15 16.63
CA ALA A 3 4.50 2.99 15.75
C ALA A 3 4.51 3.45 14.28
N LEU A 4 4.78 2.56 13.33
CA LEU A 4 4.63 2.77 11.91
C LEU A 4 3.62 1.76 11.36
N ILE A 5 2.52 2.28 10.83
CA ILE A 5 1.41 1.50 10.28
C ILE A 5 1.35 1.76 8.78
N ALA A 6 1.58 0.72 7.98
CA ALA A 6 1.52 0.82 6.52
C ALA A 6 0.19 0.29 6.00
N PHE A 7 -0.54 1.11 5.25
CA PHE A 7 -1.73 0.70 4.50
C PHE A 7 -1.34 0.25 3.11
N GLU A 8 -1.75 -0.97 2.77
CA GLU A 8 -1.44 -1.63 1.51
C GLU A 8 -2.71 -2.15 0.85
N GLY A 9 -2.66 -2.37 -0.47
CA GLY A 9 -3.86 -2.65 -1.26
C GLY A 9 -3.69 -2.31 -2.74
N THR A 10 -4.53 -2.91 -3.57
CA THR A 10 -4.66 -2.59 -5.00
C THR A 10 -5.24 -1.20 -5.22
N ASP A 11 -5.25 -0.74 -6.47
CA ASP A 11 -5.88 0.55 -6.80
C ASP A 11 -7.39 0.48 -6.53
N GLY A 12 -7.96 1.60 -6.06
CA GLY A 12 -9.38 1.67 -5.68
C GLY A 12 -9.74 1.00 -4.34
N SER A 13 -8.82 0.35 -3.63
CA SER A 13 -9.13 -0.36 -2.36
C SER A 13 -9.49 0.54 -1.17
N GLY A 14 -9.38 1.87 -1.29
CA GLY A 14 -9.75 2.81 -0.24
C GLY A 14 -8.65 3.14 0.78
N LYS A 15 -7.37 2.86 0.48
CA LYS A 15 -6.21 3.12 1.36
C LYS A 15 -6.19 4.54 1.92
N GLN A 16 -6.16 5.54 1.04
CA GLN A 16 -6.16 6.96 1.44
C GLN A 16 -7.31 7.28 2.41
N THR A 17 -8.52 6.82 2.09
CA THR A 17 -9.69 7.01 2.98
C THR A 17 -9.45 6.41 4.36
N GLN A 18 -8.91 5.20 4.45
CA GLN A 18 -8.66 4.56 5.74
C GLN A 18 -7.48 5.17 6.50
N CYS A 19 -6.45 5.65 5.79
CA CYS A 19 -5.36 6.44 6.37
C CYS A 19 -5.91 7.72 7.01
N ASP A 20 -6.69 8.51 6.27
CA ASP A 20 -7.28 9.76 6.74
C ASP A 20 -8.20 9.54 7.96
N LEU A 21 -8.99 8.47 7.94
CA LEU A 21 -9.87 8.12 9.06
C LEU A 21 -9.05 7.72 10.29
N LEU A 22 -7.98 6.93 10.12
CA LEU A 22 -7.11 6.52 11.22
C LEU A 22 -6.37 7.71 11.82
N VAL A 23 -5.80 8.59 10.99
CA VAL A 23 -5.12 9.81 11.44
C VAL A 23 -6.05 10.64 12.31
N LYS A 24 -7.23 11.02 11.78
CA LYS A 24 -8.23 11.81 12.51
C LYS A 24 -8.68 11.13 13.80
N ARG A 25 -8.84 9.81 13.77
CA ARG A 25 -9.27 9.05 14.94
C ARG A 25 -8.21 9.08 16.04
N LEU A 26 -6.95 8.84 15.69
CA LEU A 26 -5.83 8.82 16.62
C LEU A 26 -5.54 10.21 17.20
N GLU A 27 -5.61 11.27 16.39
CA GLU A 27 -5.49 12.64 16.87
C GLU A 27 -6.59 12.98 17.88
N LYS A 28 -7.84 12.59 17.60
CA LYS A 28 -8.97 12.76 18.54
C LYS A 28 -8.79 11.95 19.83
N GLU A 29 -8.09 10.82 19.76
CA GLU A 29 -7.72 10.01 20.93
C GLU A 29 -6.48 10.56 21.67
N GLY A 30 -5.92 11.69 21.21
CA GLY A 30 -4.82 12.40 21.88
C GLY A 30 -3.42 11.92 21.50
N HIS A 31 -3.30 11.10 20.45
CA HIS A 31 -2.01 10.66 19.94
C HIS A 31 -1.38 11.73 19.05
N ALA A 32 -0.06 11.89 19.13
CA ALA A 32 0.69 12.56 18.07
C ALA A 32 0.73 11.63 16.85
N VAL A 33 0.37 12.15 15.69
CA VAL A 33 0.29 11.39 14.44
C VAL A 33 1.03 12.12 13.33
N LYS A 34 1.70 11.36 12.47
CA LYS A 34 2.28 11.85 11.22
C LYS A 34 1.88 10.92 10.08
N ASP A 35 1.42 11.48 8.99
CA ASP A 35 1.08 10.72 7.79
C ASP A 35 2.13 10.88 6.68
N PHE A 36 2.29 9.83 5.89
CA PHE A 36 3.11 9.82 4.68
C PHE A 36 2.33 9.13 3.57
N ALA A 37 2.51 9.56 2.33
CA ALA A 37 1.97 8.86 1.17
C ALA A 37 3.11 8.61 0.18
N PHE A 38 3.16 7.40 -0.39
CA PHE A 38 4.17 7.02 -1.36
C PHE A 38 3.51 6.54 -2.67
N PRO A 39 3.95 7.02 -3.85
CA PRO A 39 5.06 7.95 -4.06
C PRO A 39 4.76 9.38 -3.62
N ASP A 40 5.78 10.11 -3.18
CA ASP A 40 5.69 11.57 -2.97
C ASP A 40 5.89 12.29 -4.31
N TYR A 41 4.81 12.48 -5.07
CA TYR A 41 4.86 13.03 -6.43
C TYR A 41 5.41 14.46 -6.54
N ASP A 42 5.54 15.17 -5.42
CA ASP A 42 6.16 16.51 -5.37
C ASP A 42 7.68 16.42 -5.18
N SER A 43 8.19 15.26 -4.75
CA SER A 43 9.62 14.98 -4.59
C SER A 43 10.33 14.75 -5.94
N PRO A 44 11.64 15.05 -6.05
CA PRO A 44 12.39 14.77 -7.28
C PRO A 44 12.33 13.31 -7.74
N TYR A 45 12.40 12.35 -6.82
CA TYR A 45 12.31 10.92 -7.17
C TYR A 45 10.87 10.47 -7.42
N GLY A 46 9.89 11.03 -6.72
CA GLY A 46 8.48 10.77 -7.00
C GLY A 46 8.04 11.32 -8.36
N GLN A 47 8.66 12.41 -8.84
CA GLN A 47 8.49 12.86 -10.23
C GLN A 47 9.05 11.85 -11.25
N LEU A 48 10.13 11.12 -10.93
CA LEU A 48 10.59 10.00 -11.77
C LEU A 48 9.58 8.86 -11.77
N VAL A 49 8.97 8.55 -10.62
CA VAL A 49 7.89 7.57 -10.56
C VAL A 49 6.68 8.03 -11.39
N LYS A 50 6.28 9.30 -11.30
CA LYS A 50 5.22 9.88 -12.14
C LYS A 50 5.52 9.74 -13.63
N LYS A 51 6.76 10.04 -14.03
CA LYS A 51 7.23 9.86 -15.41
C LYS A 51 7.20 8.39 -15.84
N TYR A 52 7.54 7.46 -14.93
CA TYR A 52 7.42 6.03 -15.19
C TYR A 52 5.98 5.61 -15.43
N LEU A 53 5.06 6.01 -14.55
CA LEU A 53 3.63 5.71 -14.69
C LEU A 53 3.03 6.30 -15.97
N SER A 54 3.55 7.42 -16.46
CA SER A 54 3.13 8.03 -17.74
C SER A 54 3.83 7.45 -18.98
N GLY A 55 4.54 6.31 -18.85
CA GLY A 55 5.22 5.65 -19.97
C GLY A 55 6.55 6.28 -20.42
N GLY A 56 7.11 7.19 -19.63
CA GLY A 56 8.33 7.95 -19.98
C GLY A 56 9.65 7.17 -19.91
N PHE A 57 9.61 5.87 -19.63
CA PHE A 57 10.77 4.96 -19.64
C PHE A 57 10.44 3.67 -20.43
N PRO A 58 10.41 3.74 -21.78
CA PRO A 58 10.14 2.56 -22.61
C PRO A 58 11.21 1.48 -22.36
N GLY A 59 10.77 0.23 -22.21
CA GLY A 59 11.67 -0.91 -21.97
C GLY A 59 12.23 -1.01 -20.54
N ILE A 60 11.77 -0.18 -19.60
CA ILE A 60 12.20 -0.27 -18.20
C ILE A 60 11.84 -1.65 -17.61
N THR A 61 12.82 -2.28 -16.98
CA THR A 61 12.64 -3.58 -16.32
C THR A 61 11.94 -3.41 -14.96
N PRO A 62 11.30 -4.48 -14.42
CA PRO A 62 10.73 -4.44 -13.07
C PRO A 62 11.75 -4.03 -11.99
N HIS A 63 13.01 -4.46 -12.10
CA HIS A 63 14.07 -4.06 -11.16
C HIS A 63 14.36 -2.56 -11.22
N GLN A 64 14.49 -1.99 -12.42
CA GLN A 64 14.72 -0.55 -12.57
C GLN A 64 13.52 0.27 -12.08
N ALA A 65 12.30 -0.14 -12.42
CA ALA A 65 11.09 0.51 -11.94
C ALA A 65 11.00 0.45 -10.41
N ALA A 66 11.28 -0.71 -9.79
CA ALA A 66 11.30 -0.88 -8.35
C ALA A 66 12.28 0.08 -7.64
N LEU A 67 13.45 0.31 -8.23
CA LEU A 67 14.44 1.22 -7.67
C LEU A 67 13.99 2.68 -7.72
N LEU A 68 13.15 3.09 -8.69
CA LEU A 68 12.57 4.44 -8.69
C LEU A 68 11.68 4.67 -7.46
N TYR A 69 10.82 3.70 -7.13
CA TYR A 69 9.99 3.77 -5.92
C TYR A 69 10.83 3.70 -4.64
N ALA A 70 11.89 2.88 -4.62
CA ALA A 70 12.78 2.77 -3.47
C ALA A 70 13.54 4.09 -3.21
N LEU A 71 14.03 4.77 -4.26
CA LEU A 71 14.69 6.07 -4.15
C LEU A 71 13.77 7.15 -3.56
N ASP A 72 12.50 7.17 -3.98
CA ASP A 72 11.50 8.08 -3.42
C ASP A 72 11.32 7.88 -1.91
N ARG A 73 11.20 6.63 -1.46
CA ARG A 73 11.14 6.32 -0.01
C ARG A 73 12.46 6.60 0.72
N PHE A 74 13.61 6.28 0.12
CA PHE A 74 14.92 6.53 0.72
C PHE A 74 15.14 8.01 1.01
N GLN A 75 14.63 8.91 0.17
CA GLN A 75 14.71 10.35 0.43
C GLN A 75 13.97 10.76 1.72
N LYS A 76 12.94 10.02 2.14
CA LYS A 76 12.15 10.28 3.36
C LYS A 76 12.65 9.51 4.58
N LYS A 77 13.73 8.73 4.48
CA LYS A 77 14.18 7.81 5.53
C LYS A 77 14.38 8.50 6.89
N ASP A 78 15.14 9.60 6.93
CA ASP A 78 15.47 10.27 8.19
C ASP A 78 14.24 10.95 8.81
N GLU A 79 13.36 11.51 7.97
CA GLU A 79 12.08 12.08 8.40
C GLU A 79 11.15 11.00 8.98
N LEU A 80 11.04 9.85 8.32
CA LEU A 80 10.28 8.69 8.81
C LEU A 80 10.84 8.18 10.14
N LEU A 81 12.16 8.08 10.28
CA LEU A 81 12.80 7.65 11.52
C LEU A 81 12.54 8.61 12.69
N GLU A 82 12.59 9.91 12.44
CA GLU A 82 12.28 10.93 13.46
C GLU A 82 10.79 10.93 13.81
N ALA A 83 9.91 10.87 12.82
CA ALA A 83 8.46 10.78 13.05
C ALA A 83 8.10 9.52 13.86
N LYS A 84 8.66 8.36 13.50
CA LYS A 84 8.45 7.09 14.21
C LYS A 84 8.97 7.12 15.65
N ARG A 85 9.91 8.01 16.02
CA ARG A 85 10.35 8.15 17.43
C ARG A 85 9.33 8.89 18.30
N MET A 86 8.55 9.79 17.71
CA MET A 86 7.72 10.75 18.46
C MET A 86 6.22 10.53 18.32
N SER A 87 5.78 9.76 17.33
CA SER A 87 4.38 9.72 16.90
C SER A 87 3.98 8.35 16.35
N VAL A 88 2.67 8.17 16.15
CA VAL A 88 2.17 7.11 15.27
C VAL A 88 2.29 7.59 13.84
N VAL A 89 3.05 6.86 13.04
CA VAL A 89 3.24 7.10 11.61
C VAL A 89 2.24 6.26 10.83
N VAL A 90 1.44 6.91 9.96
CA VAL A 90 0.47 6.24 9.09
C VAL A 90 0.89 6.45 7.64
N CYS A 91 1.21 5.36 6.94
CA CYS A 91 1.64 5.43 5.54
C CYS A 91 0.54 4.94 4.59
N ASP A 92 0.11 5.76 3.63
CA ASP A 92 -0.60 5.29 2.43
C ASP A 92 0.43 4.74 1.44
N ARG A 93 0.48 3.41 1.35
CA ARG A 93 1.52 2.61 0.70
C ARG A 93 2.88 2.71 1.38
N TYR A 94 3.62 1.61 1.34
CA TYR A 94 5.01 1.57 1.80
C TYR A 94 5.84 0.60 0.94
N ILE A 95 6.82 -0.09 1.55
CA ILE A 95 7.71 -1.01 0.83
C ILE A 95 6.96 -2.20 0.21
N HIS A 96 5.84 -2.63 0.81
CA HIS A 96 5.12 -3.81 0.33
C HIS A 96 4.32 -3.52 -0.94
N SER A 97 3.85 -2.29 -1.15
CA SER A 97 3.32 -1.86 -2.46
C SER A 97 4.31 -2.09 -3.59
N ASN A 98 5.59 -1.76 -3.37
CA ASN A 98 6.60 -1.95 -4.41
C ASN A 98 6.88 -3.42 -4.67
N ALA A 99 7.03 -4.22 -3.60
CA ALA A 99 7.17 -5.67 -3.68
C ALA A 99 5.99 -6.31 -4.43
N ALA A 100 4.75 -5.96 -4.08
CA ALA A 100 3.56 -6.56 -4.68
C ALA A 100 3.40 -6.19 -6.17
N TYR A 101 3.45 -4.90 -6.51
CA TYR A 101 3.21 -4.44 -7.88
C TYR A 101 4.32 -4.86 -8.84
N GLN A 102 5.58 -4.77 -8.43
CA GLN A 102 6.69 -5.11 -9.33
C GLN A 102 6.82 -6.63 -9.49
N SER A 103 6.60 -7.41 -8.43
CA SER A 103 6.61 -8.87 -8.54
C SER A 103 5.44 -9.39 -9.36
N ALA A 104 4.26 -8.77 -9.33
CA ALA A 104 3.11 -9.19 -10.16
C ALA A 104 3.40 -9.19 -11.67
N LYS A 105 4.44 -8.48 -12.13
CA LYS A 105 4.90 -8.45 -13.53
C LYS A 105 5.73 -9.68 -13.92
N LEU A 106 6.12 -10.51 -12.95
CA LEU A 106 7.02 -11.64 -13.15
C LEU A 106 6.19 -12.91 -13.39
N PRO A 107 6.62 -13.79 -14.33
CA PRO A 107 5.75 -14.80 -14.92
C PRO A 107 5.47 -16.01 -14.01
N THR A 108 6.34 -16.31 -13.02
CA THR A 108 6.20 -17.49 -12.18
C THR A 108 6.23 -17.14 -10.69
N PRO A 109 5.52 -17.88 -9.81
CA PRO A 109 5.54 -17.65 -8.36
C PRO A 109 6.94 -17.61 -7.75
N GLU A 110 7.86 -18.45 -8.24
CA GLU A 110 9.24 -18.52 -7.76
C GLU A 110 9.99 -17.21 -8.05
N LYS A 111 9.85 -16.70 -9.28
CA LYS A 111 10.46 -15.42 -9.68
C LYS A 111 9.82 -14.24 -8.94
N ARG A 112 8.51 -14.29 -8.67
CA ARG A 112 7.83 -13.28 -7.84
C ARG A 112 8.42 -13.23 -6.44
N ARG A 113 8.56 -14.40 -5.79
CA ARG A 113 9.12 -14.51 -4.44
C ARG A 113 10.58 -14.08 -4.38
N GLU A 114 11.40 -14.51 -5.33
CA GLU A 114 12.81 -14.11 -5.42
C GLU A 114 12.94 -12.59 -5.57
N PHE A 115 12.18 -12.01 -6.50
CA PHE A 115 12.16 -10.56 -6.73
C PHE A 115 11.68 -9.80 -5.49
N ALA A 116 10.59 -10.23 -4.86
CA ALA A 116 10.06 -9.59 -3.66
C ALA A 116 11.07 -9.63 -2.51
N ASN A 117 11.73 -10.77 -2.28
CA ASN A 117 12.76 -10.91 -1.25
C ASN A 117 13.95 -9.99 -1.52
N TRP A 118 14.42 -9.90 -2.77
CA TRP A 118 15.47 -8.97 -3.15
C TRP A 118 15.06 -7.52 -2.86
N LEU A 119 13.85 -7.12 -3.24
CA LEU A 119 13.40 -5.74 -3.09
C LEU A 119 13.16 -5.37 -1.62
N LEU A 120 12.56 -6.25 -0.82
CA LEU A 120 12.42 -6.06 0.61
C LEU A 120 13.78 -5.98 1.31
N PHE A 121 14.78 -6.74 0.84
CA PHE A 121 16.16 -6.61 1.32
C PHE A 121 16.77 -5.25 0.95
N VAL A 122 16.62 -4.79 -0.29
CA VAL A 122 17.07 -3.46 -0.73
C VAL A 122 16.44 -2.36 0.13
N GLU A 123 15.15 -2.46 0.42
CA GLU A 123 14.41 -1.48 1.21
C GLU A 123 14.51 -1.70 2.73
N SER A 124 15.25 -2.72 3.19
CA SER A 124 15.40 -3.05 4.63
C SER A 124 16.06 -1.95 5.46
N VAL A 125 16.76 -1.03 4.81
CA VAL A 125 17.37 0.15 5.44
C VAL A 125 16.34 1.20 5.89
N LEU A 126 15.09 1.11 5.43
CA LEU A 126 13.97 1.94 5.87
C LEU A 126 13.40 1.43 7.20
N PRO A 127 12.77 2.29 8.03
CA PRO A 127 12.11 1.82 9.24
C PRO A 127 11.02 0.80 8.88
N GLN A 128 11.09 -0.38 9.49
CA GLN A 128 10.10 -1.42 9.25
C GLN A 128 8.75 -1.05 9.89
N PRO A 129 7.62 -1.37 9.24
CA PRO A 129 6.31 -1.17 9.84
C PRO A 129 6.12 -2.09 11.05
N ASP A 130 5.52 -1.57 12.10
CA ASP A 130 5.06 -2.37 13.25
C ASP A 130 3.73 -3.06 12.92
N CYS A 131 3.01 -2.55 11.93
CA CYS A 131 1.82 -3.17 11.36
C CYS A 131 1.72 -2.93 9.86
N VAL A 132 1.33 -3.95 9.11
CA VAL A 132 0.82 -3.79 7.74
C VAL A 132 -0.67 -4.08 7.73
N ILE A 133 -1.45 -3.15 7.21
CA ILE A 133 -2.89 -3.31 6.99
C ILE A 133 -3.11 -3.49 5.51
N PHE A 134 -3.52 -4.68 5.10
CA PHE A 134 -3.87 -4.96 3.71
C PHE A 134 -5.38 -4.85 3.52
N LEU A 135 -5.80 -3.82 2.78
CA LEU A 135 -7.18 -3.65 2.35
C LEU A 135 -7.46 -4.60 1.19
N ASN A 136 -7.97 -5.78 1.54
CA ASN A 136 -8.24 -6.84 0.60
C ASN A 136 -9.57 -6.59 -0.13
N LEU A 137 -9.48 -6.11 -1.36
CA LEU A 137 -10.64 -5.91 -2.23
C LEU A 137 -10.39 -6.61 -3.55
N ASP A 138 -11.36 -7.40 -4.01
CA ASP A 138 -11.30 -7.96 -5.36
C ASP A 138 -11.44 -6.81 -6.38
N PRO A 139 -10.45 -6.62 -7.29
CA PRO A 139 -10.52 -5.60 -8.34
C PRO A 139 -11.79 -5.67 -9.20
N VAL A 140 -12.44 -6.84 -9.30
CA VAL A 140 -13.73 -6.99 -10.00
C VAL A 140 -14.83 -6.15 -9.34
N VAL A 141 -14.84 -6.06 -8.00
CA VAL A 141 -15.81 -5.24 -7.26
C VAL A 141 -15.58 -3.75 -7.53
N CYS A 142 -14.31 -3.31 -7.57
CA CYS A 142 -13.97 -1.95 -7.97
C CYS A 142 -14.41 -1.63 -9.40
N ALA A 143 -14.10 -2.51 -10.36
CA ALA A 143 -14.43 -2.30 -11.76
C ALA A 143 -15.94 -2.12 -11.98
N LYS A 144 -16.77 -2.97 -11.37
CA LYS A 144 -18.23 -2.87 -11.45
C LYS A 144 -18.76 -1.51 -10.96
N LEU A 145 -18.20 -0.98 -9.87
CA LEU A 145 -18.64 0.30 -9.31
C LEU A 145 -18.24 1.50 -10.17
N LEU A 146 -17.10 1.41 -10.86
CA LEU A 146 -16.68 2.44 -11.81
C LEU A 146 -17.56 2.40 -13.08
N GLU A 147 -17.88 1.19 -13.55
CA GLU A 147 -18.83 1.00 -14.65
C GLU A 147 -20.22 1.58 -14.32
N GLU A 148 -20.74 1.33 -13.12
CA GLU A 148 -22.01 1.90 -12.64
C GLU A 148 -22.00 3.43 -12.56
N ARG A 149 -20.82 4.04 -12.39
CA ARG A 149 -20.62 5.50 -12.39
C ARG A 149 -20.38 6.10 -13.79
N GLY A 150 -20.40 5.26 -14.82
CA GLY A 150 -20.18 5.69 -16.21
C GLY A 150 -18.70 5.89 -16.59
N GLU A 151 -17.78 5.48 -15.71
CA GLU A 151 -16.34 5.48 -15.98
C GLU A 151 -15.98 4.13 -16.62
N LYS A 152 -16.33 3.99 -17.90
CA LYS A 152 -16.10 2.78 -18.67
C LYS A 152 -14.69 2.84 -19.25
N ASP A 153 -13.78 2.01 -18.74
CA ASP A 153 -12.48 1.82 -19.38
C ASP A 153 -12.26 0.37 -19.79
N ASP A 154 -11.84 0.18 -21.03
CA ASP A 154 -11.72 -1.13 -21.70
C ASP A 154 -10.41 -1.78 -21.29
N HIS A 155 -10.33 -2.18 -20.03
CA HIS A 155 -9.07 -2.48 -19.36
C HIS A 155 -9.06 -3.86 -18.73
N GLU A 156 -9.48 -4.89 -19.48
CA GLU A 156 -9.32 -6.30 -19.06
C GLU A 156 -7.88 -6.63 -18.63
N LYS A 157 -6.88 -6.03 -19.30
CA LYS A 157 -5.46 -6.17 -18.95
C LYS A 157 -5.11 -5.53 -17.61
N GLU A 158 -5.68 -4.36 -17.32
CA GLU A 158 -5.47 -3.70 -16.02
C GLU A 158 -6.16 -4.50 -14.91
N LEU A 159 -7.37 -5.02 -15.15
CA LEU A 159 -8.07 -5.87 -14.20
C LEU A 159 -7.27 -7.14 -13.88
N ALA A 160 -6.79 -7.85 -14.90
CA ALA A 160 -5.96 -9.04 -14.72
C ALA A 160 -4.65 -8.71 -13.97
N TYR A 161 -4.04 -7.56 -14.26
CA TYR A 161 -2.85 -7.10 -13.55
C TYR A 161 -3.16 -6.80 -12.07
N GLN A 162 -4.22 -6.05 -11.77
CA GLN A 162 -4.61 -5.76 -10.38
C GLN A 162 -4.97 -7.03 -9.61
N GLN A 163 -5.57 -8.03 -10.26
CA GLN A 163 -5.80 -9.35 -9.65
C GLN A 163 -4.50 -10.07 -9.33
N ALA A 164 -3.50 -10.01 -10.22
CA ALA A 164 -2.16 -10.54 -9.97
C ALA A 164 -1.46 -9.80 -8.82
N VAL A 165 -1.63 -8.47 -8.72
CA VAL A 165 -1.12 -7.67 -7.60
C VAL A 165 -1.78 -8.09 -6.29
N ARG A 166 -3.11 -8.21 -6.24
CA ARG A 166 -3.85 -8.70 -5.07
C ARG A 166 -3.34 -10.08 -4.63
N LYS A 167 -3.17 -11.00 -5.59
CA LYS A 167 -2.62 -12.33 -5.31
C LYS A 167 -1.21 -12.23 -4.71
N THR A 168 -0.38 -11.36 -5.25
CA THR A 168 0.98 -11.14 -4.75
C THR A 168 0.98 -10.60 -3.32
N TYR A 169 0.08 -9.66 -2.97
CA TYR A 169 -0.08 -9.24 -1.58
C TYR A 169 -0.45 -10.38 -0.64
N LEU A 170 -1.39 -11.26 -1.06
CA LEU A 170 -1.76 -12.44 -0.28
C LEU A 170 -0.60 -13.44 -0.15
N GLU A 171 0.24 -13.56 -1.18
CA GLU A 171 1.48 -14.38 -1.14
C GLU A 171 2.55 -13.77 -0.22
N LEU A 172 2.57 -12.44 -0.04
CA LEU A 172 3.53 -11.72 0.82
C LEU A 172 3.08 -11.60 2.28
N ALA A 173 1.77 -11.63 2.53
CA ALA A 173 1.22 -11.46 3.86
C ALA A 173 1.60 -12.63 4.78
N ASP A 174 1.91 -12.29 6.03
CA ASP A 174 2.13 -13.25 7.11
C ASP A 174 1.21 -12.93 8.31
N ASP A 175 1.34 -13.68 9.40
CA ASP A 175 0.49 -13.51 10.60
C ASP A 175 0.60 -12.12 11.26
N SER A 176 1.67 -11.36 10.97
CA SER A 176 1.84 -9.99 11.47
C SER A 176 0.96 -8.98 10.73
N TRP A 177 0.40 -9.33 9.57
CA TRP A 177 -0.49 -8.45 8.82
C TRP A 177 -1.90 -8.45 9.41
N ILE A 178 -2.60 -7.33 9.23
CA ILE A 178 -4.05 -7.22 9.42
C ILE A 178 -4.65 -7.19 8.02
N ILE A 179 -5.23 -8.31 7.58
CA ILE A 179 -5.94 -8.40 6.31
C ILE A 179 -7.40 -8.04 6.57
N VAL A 180 -7.90 -7.01 5.87
CA VAL A 180 -9.26 -6.51 6.03
C VAL A 180 -10.01 -6.69 4.72
N ASP A 181 -10.95 -7.63 4.69
CA ASP A 181 -11.83 -7.83 3.54
C ASP A 181 -12.75 -6.62 3.39
N CYS A 182 -12.60 -5.90 2.28
CA CYS A 182 -13.31 -4.64 2.04
C CYS A 182 -14.67 -4.85 1.35
N ALA A 183 -15.00 -6.10 1.01
CA ALA A 183 -16.28 -6.48 0.43
C ALA A 183 -16.84 -7.72 1.13
N ALA A 184 -18.17 -7.81 1.21
CA ALA A 184 -18.89 -8.96 1.74
C ALA A 184 -20.04 -9.31 0.78
N GLY A 185 -20.15 -10.58 0.38
CA GLY A 185 -21.18 -11.01 -0.57
C GLY A 185 -21.10 -10.35 -1.95
N GLY A 186 -19.95 -9.78 -2.33
CA GLY A 186 -19.76 -9.05 -3.58
C GLY A 186 -20.06 -7.55 -3.51
N GLU A 187 -20.50 -7.04 -2.36
CA GLU A 187 -20.77 -5.61 -2.15
C GLU A 187 -19.70 -4.97 -1.26
N LEU A 188 -19.45 -3.67 -1.47
CA LEU A 188 -18.51 -2.93 -0.62
C LEU A 188 -19.06 -2.79 0.79
N ARG A 189 -18.20 -3.07 1.77
CA ARG A 189 -18.45 -2.69 3.15
C ARG A 189 -18.33 -1.18 3.30
N SER A 190 -19.04 -0.61 4.26
CA SER A 190 -18.97 0.82 4.49
C SER A 190 -17.58 1.23 4.99
N LYS A 191 -17.17 2.46 4.64
CA LYS A 191 -15.91 3.05 5.13
C LYS A 191 -15.78 2.98 6.66
N LYS A 192 -16.90 3.15 7.37
CA LYS A 192 -16.97 3.11 8.83
C LYS A 192 -16.75 1.69 9.36
N GLU A 193 -17.39 0.68 8.81
CA GLU A 193 -17.20 -0.72 9.27
C GLU A 193 -15.76 -1.19 9.08
N ILE A 194 -15.17 -0.89 7.92
CA ILE A 194 -13.76 -1.19 7.64
C ILE A 194 -12.86 -0.46 8.66
N HIS A 195 -13.13 0.81 8.93
CA HIS A 195 -12.35 1.61 9.87
C HIS A 195 -12.42 1.09 11.31
N GLU A 196 -13.61 0.74 11.80
CA GLU A 196 -13.80 0.21 13.15
C GLU A 196 -13.11 -1.15 13.32
N GLU A 197 -13.11 -2.01 12.28
CA GLU A 197 -12.36 -3.26 12.30
C GLU A 197 -10.85 -3.02 12.40
N ILE A 198 -10.31 -2.13 11.56
CA ILE A 198 -8.90 -1.75 11.59
C ILE A 198 -8.50 -1.24 12.97
N HIS A 199 -9.24 -0.28 13.51
CA HIS A 199 -8.95 0.34 14.80
C HIS A 199 -9.01 -0.66 15.95
N SER A 200 -10.04 -1.52 15.96
CA SER A 200 -10.19 -2.60 16.95
C SER A 200 -9.02 -3.59 16.88
N ALA A 201 -8.60 -3.98 15.67
CA ALA A 201 -7.48 -4.90 15.46
C ALA A 201 -6.14 -4.29 15.94
N LEU A 202 -5.89 -3.01 15.64
CA LEU A 202 -4.70 -2.28 16.12
C LEU A 202 -4.65 -2.20 17.65
N LYS A 203 -5.78 -1.89 18.31
CA LYS A 203 -5.88 -1.89 19.78
C LYS A 203 -5.66 -3.27 20.38
N LYS A 204 -6.29 -4.31 19.81
CA LYS A 204 -6.13 -5.71 20.27
C LYS A 204 -4.67 -6.17 20.19
N ARG A 205 -3.94 -5.73 19.17
CA ARG A 205 -2.50 -6.00 18.97
C ARG A 205 -1.59 -5.04 19.74
N LYS A 206 -2.14 -4.08 20.50
CA LYS A 206 -1.40 -3.06 21.28
C LYS A 206 -0.44 -2.22 20.44
N ILE A 207 -0.82 -1.95 19.19
CA ILE A 207 -0.04 -1.10 18.27
C ILE A 207 -0.37 0.38 18.51
N ILE A 208 -1.63 0.67 18.86
CA ILE A 208 -2.14 1.99 19.27
C ILE A 208 -2.69 1.93 20.69
#